data_AF-A0A2W4Q9N3-F1
#
_entry.id   AF-A0A2W4Q9N3-F1
#
_cell.length_a   1.000
_cell.length_b   1.000
_cell.length_c   1.000
_cell.angle_alpha   90.00
_cell.angle_beta   90.00
_cell.angle_gamma   90.00
#
_symmetry.space_group_name_H-M   'P 1'
#
loop_
_entity.id
_entity.type
_entity.pdbx_description
1 polymer ?
#
loop_
_entity_poly.entity_id
_entity_poly.type
_entity_poly.pdbx_seq_one_letter_code
_entity_poly.pdbx_strand_id
1 'polypeptide(L)'
;MREKPLREIWETSEVLKAMLGVNPDNLPGCQACTFRYVCGGGCRAHQMAMTGNLYGTYDPDCPSLRRSLRRHMWLAYKQHEARMAQTGG
;
A
#
# COMPACT_ATOMS: atom_id res chain seq x y z
N MET A 1 25.40 -1.57 -1.96
CA MET A 1 25.80 -2.93 -2.41
C MET A 1 27.32 -3.02 -2.63
N ARG A 2 28.13 -2.55 -1.68
CA ARG A 2 29.60 -2.57 -1.83
C ARG A 2 30.23 -3.80 -1.17
N GLU A 3 29.62 -4.28 -0.09
CA GLU A 3 30.13 -5.40 0.72
C GLU A 3 29.45 -6.74 0.40
N LYS A 4 28.16 -6.72 0.05
CA LYS A 4 27.36 -7.92 -0.22
C LYS A 4 26.61 -7.80 -1.55
N PRO A 5 26.44 -8.90 -2.31
CA PRO A 5 25.56 -8.93 -3.48
C PRO A 5 24.12 -8.58 -3.10
N LEU A 6 23.37 -7.97 -4.04
CA LEU A 6 21.96 -7.62 -3.80
C LEU A 6 21.14 -8.83 -3.39
N ARG A 7 21.37 -9.97 -4.05
CA ARG A 7 20.69 -11.22 -3.77
C ARG A 7 20.84 -11.64 -2.32
N GLU A 8 22.07 -11.58 -1.79
CA GLU A 8 22.33 -11.91 -0.39
C GLU A 8 21.59 -10.95 0.54
N ILE A 9 21.64 -9.64 0.27
CA ILE A 9 20.90 -8.64 1.06
C ILE A 9 19.39 -8.94 1.03
N TRP A 10 18.83 -9.23 -0.13
CA TRP A 10 17.41 -9.54 -0.31
C TRP A 10 16.98 -10.80 0.47
N GLU A 11 17.78 -11.86 0.42
CA GLU A 11 17.46 -13.14 1.03
C GLU A 11 17.74 -13.17 2.55
N THR A 12 18.69 -12.37 3.04
CA THR A 12 19.19 -12.49 4.42
C THR A 12 18.89 -11.29 5.32
N SER A 13 18.54 -10.13 4.78
CA SER A 13 18.31 -8.93 5.59
C SER A 13 17.05 -9.04 6.46
N GLU A 14 17.22 -9.04 7.77
CA GLU A 14 16.13 -9.10 8.74
C GLU A 14 15.18 -7.88 8.64
N VAL A 15 15.72 -6.70 8.35
CA VAL A 15 14.88 -5.51 8.13
C VAL A 15 14.05 -5.64 6.85
N LEU A 16 14.60 -6.19 5.77
CA LEU A 16 13.83 -6.42 4.55
C LEU A 16 12.76 -7.49 4.75
N LYS A 17 13.09 -8.59 5.43
CA LYS A 17 12.11 -9.63 5.77
C LYS A 17 10.97 -9.07 6.62
N ALA A 18 11.29 -8.25 7.63
CA ALA A 18 10.28 -7.60 8.45
C ALA A 18 9.38 -6.67 7.61
N MET A 19 9.95 -5.86 6.72
CA MET A 19 9.18 -4.97 5.84
C MET A 19 8.32 -5.74 4.83
N LEU A 20 8.85 -6.81 4.23
CA LEU A 20 8.13 -7.66 3.28
C LEU A 20 7.04 -8.51 3.95
N GLY A 21 7.20 -8.80 5.24
CA GLY A 21 6.20 -9.51 6.04
C GLY A 21 4.99 -8.65 6.42
N VAL A 22 5.06 -7.32 6.27
CA VAL A 22 3.92 -6.46 6.55
C VAL A 22 2.86 -6.62 5.47
N ASN A 23 1.64 -6.94 5.88
CA ASN A 23 0.49 -7.06 4.98
C ASN A 23 -0.78 -6.55 5.67
N PRO A 24 -1.83 -6.18 4.93
CA PRO A 24 -3.04 -5.63 5.53
C PRO A 24 -3.76 -6.57 6.49
N ASP A 25 -3.49 -7.88 6.43
CA ASP A 25 -4.09 -8.89 7.29
C ASP A 25 -3.41 -8.95 8.68
N ASN A 26 -2.19 -8.42 8.82
CA ASN A 26 -1.48 -8.31 10.11
C ASN A 26 -1.35 -6.87 10.64
N LEU A 27 -2.05 -5.91 10.01
CA LEU A 27 -2.06 -4.52 10.43
C LEU A 27 -3.33 -4.14 11.23
N PRO A 28 -3.19 -3.49 12.40
CA PRO A 28 -4.32 -2.99 13.17
C PRO A 28 -5.22 -2.08 12.33
N GLY A 29 -6.53 -2.29 12.40
CA GLY A 29 -7.53 -1.50 11.68
C GLY A 29 -7.64 -1.79 10.17
N CYS A 30 -6.69 -2.51 9.57
CA CYS A 30 -6.70 -2.78 8.12
C CYS A 30 -7.54 -4.01 7.76
N GLN A 31 -7.63 -5.01 8.64
CA GLN A 31 -8.29 -6.29 8.38
C GLN A 31 -9.76 -6.14 7.93
N ALA A 32 -10.49 -5.19 8.52
CA ALA A 32 -11.90 -4.93 8.18
C ALA A 32 -12.09 -3.91 7.03
N CYS A 33 -11.02 -3.35 6.48
CA CYS A 33 -11.10 -2.31 5.45
C CYS A 33 -11.31 -2.92 4.06
N THR A 34 -12.33 -2.45 3.33
CA THR A 34 -12.61 -2.89 1.95
C THR A 34 -11.53 -2.49 0.94
N PHE A 35 -10.70 -1.49 1.27
CA PHE A 35 -9.59 -1.02 0.44
C PHE A 35 -8.24 -1.65 0.81
N ARG A 36 -8.20 -2.62 1.74
CA ARG A 36 -6.96 -3.09 2.38
C ARG A 36 -5.88 -3.54 1.40
N TYR A 37 -6.24 -4.27 0.34
CA TYR A 37 -5.29 -4.71 -0.68
C TYR A 37 -5.01 -3.67 -1.77
N VAL A 38 -5.84 -2.63 -1.87
CA VAL A 38 -5.59 -1.50 -2.80
C VAL A 38 -4.59 -0.52 -2.17
N CYS A 39 -4.73 -0.23 -0.87
CA CYS A 39 -3.80 0.65 -0.18
C CYS A 39 -2.56 -0.05 0.38
N GLY A 40 -2.62 -1.38 0.59
CA GLY A 40 -1.52 -2.17 1.17
C GLY A 40 -1.19 -1.81 2.62
N GLY A 41 -2.10 -1.12 3.34
CA GLY A 41 -1.82 -0.50 4.64
C GLY A 41 -1.15 0.88 4.55
N GLY A 42 -0.91 1.42 3.35
CA GLY A 42 -0.26 2.73 3.17
C GLY A 42 1.26 2.71 3.37
N CYS A 43 1.87 3.88 3.34
CA CYS A 43 3.34 4.03 3.34
C CYS A 43 3.96 3.61 4.68
N ARG A 44 4.73 2.51 4.70
CA ARG A 44 5.38 2.01 5.92
C ARG A 44 6.38 2.98 6.54
N ALA A 45 7.07 3.80 5.72
CA ALA A 45 7.97 4.83 6.25
C ALA A 45 7.20 5.91 7.03
N HIS A 46 6.06 6.37 6.50
CA HIS A 46 5.21 7.34 7.19
C HIS A 46 4.65 6.76 8.49
N GLN A 47 4.16 5.52 8.44
CA GLN A 47 3.57 4.83 9.59
C GLN A 47 4.60 4.61 10.71
N MET A 48 5.83 4.24 10.36
CA MET A 48 6.95 4.16 11.29
C MET A 48 7.29 5.53 11.89
N ALA A 49 7.31 6.59 11.09
CA ALA A 49 7.60 7.94 11.57
C ALA A 49 6.55 8.46 12.59
N MET A 50 5.28 8.13 12.38
CA MET A 50 4.19 8.58 13.24
C MET A 50 3.99 7.73 14.49
N THR A 51 4.27 6.43 14.40
CA THR A 51 3.94 5.47 15.47
C THR A 51 5.15 4.86 16.17
N GLY A 52 6.35 4.98 15.59
CA GLY A 52 7.55 4.26 16.03
C GLY A 52 7.47 2.74 15.85
N ASN A 53 6.44 2.22 15.16
CA ASN A 53 6.20 0.78 15.01
C ASN A 53 5.94 0.41 13.54
N LEU A 54 6.71 -0.55 13.01
CA LEU A 54 6.56 -1.05 11.64
C LEU A 54 5.17 -1.64 11.35
N TYR A 55 4.57 -2.29 12.36
CA TYR A 55 3.22 -2.86 12.32
C TYR A 55 2.15 -1.89 12.84
N GLY A 56 2.53 -0.64 13.12
CA GLY A 56 1.62 0.41 13.53
C GLY A 56 0.73 0.90 12.38
N THR A 57 -0.41 1.45 12.77
CA THR A 57 -1.32 2.19 11.89
C THR A 57 -1.70 3.51 12.55
N TYR A 58 -1.23 4.61 11.99
CA TYR A 58 -1.66 5.97 12.19
C TYR A 58 -2.94 6.20 11.38
N ASP A 59 -4.08 5.99 12.04
CA ASP A 59 -5.41 6.08 11.44
C ASP A 59 -5.82 7.46 10.89
N PRO A 60 -5.32 8.62 11.37
CA PRO A 60 -5.76 9.93 10.85
C PRO A 60 -5.64 10.13 9.34
N ASP A 61 -4.72 9.43 8.66
CA ASP A 61 -4.57 9.52 7.21
C ASP A 61 -5.49 8.57 6.43
N CYS A 62 -5.96 7.50 7.08
CA CYS A 62 -6.74 6.46 6.43
C CYS A 62 -8.05 6.99 5.80
N PRO A 63 -8.84 7.91 6.41
CA PRO A 63 -10.02 8.50 5.77
C PRO A 63 -9.71 9.20 4.45
N SER A 64 -8.66 10.01 4.41
CA SER A 64 -8.23 10.75 3.22
C SER A 64 -7.79 9.80 2.13
N LEU A 65 -7.00 8.78 2.48
CA LEU A 65 -6.57 7.74 1.54
C LEU A 65 -7.76 6.98 0.95
N ARG A 66 -8.72 6.55 1.78
CA ARG A 66 -9.96 5.87 1.32
C ARG A 66 -10.77 6.75 0.37
N ARG A 67 -10.91 8.04 0.67
CA ARG A 67 -11.63 8.99 -0.19
C ARG A 67 -10.92 9.16 -1.54
N SER A 68 -9.60 9.29 -1.52
CA SER A 68 -8.79 9.40 -2.75
C SER A 68 -8.88 8.15 -3.59
N LEU A 69 -8.76 6.95 -3.00
CA LEU A 69 -8.88 5.69 -3.75
C LEU A 69 -10.24 5.57 -4.43
N ARG A 70 -11.34 5.82 -3.71
CA ARG A 70 -12.68 5.81 -4.27
C ARG A 70 -12.82 6.75 -5.48
N ARG A 71 -12.29 7.98 -5.35
CA ARG A 71 -12.32 8.96 -6.43
C ARG A 71 -11.54 8.49 -7.66
N HIS A 72 -10.32 7.99 -7.47
CA HIS A 72 -9.49 7.52 -8.58
C HIS A 72 -10.10 6.30 -9.27
N MET A 73 -10.71 5.37 -8.53
CA MET A 73 -11.42 4.24 -9.13
C MET A 73 -12.57 4.71 -10.02
N TRP A 74 -13.36 5.68 -9.58
CA TRP A 74 -14.44 6.24 -10.38
C TRP A 74 -13.92 6.96 -11.63
N LEU A 75 -12.84 7.75 -11.50
CA LEU A 75 -12.21 8.43 -12.64
C LEU A 75 -11.63 7.43 -13.65
N ALA A 76 -10.96 6.38 -13.19
CA ALA A 76 -10.42 5.33 -14.03
C ALA A 76 -11.55 4.59 -14.78
N TYR A 77 -12.66 4.31 -14.11
CA TYR A 77 -13.85 3.75 -14.74
C TYR A 77 -14.40 4.67 -15.84
N LYS A 78 -14.57 5.97 -15.55
CA LYS A 78 -15.03 6.95 -16.55
C LYS A 78 -14.09 7.09 -17.73
N GLN A 79 -12.79 7.06 -17.48
CA GLN A 79 -11.78 7.08 -18.53
C GLN A 79 -11.84 5.81 -19.39
N HIS A 80 -12.07 4.65 -18.78
CA HIS A 80 -12.27 3.40 -19.48
C HIS A 80 -13.52 3.44 -20.38
N GLU A 81 -14.66 3.88 -19.85
CA GLU A 81 -15.90 4.07 -20.63
C GLU A 81 -15.67 4.97 -21.86
N ALA A 82 -15.04 6.13 -21.65
CA ALA A 82 -14.76 7.08 -22.71
C ALA A 82 -13.82 6.49 -23.78
N ARG A 83 -12.82 5.70 -23.38
CA ARG A 83 -11.90 5.02 -24.31
C ARG A 83 -12.62 3.95 -25.12
N MET A 84 -13.45 3.12 -24.49
CA MET A 84 -14.22 2.08 -25.19
C MET A 84 -15.21 2.66 -26.20
N ALA A 85 -15.81 3.82 -25.89
CA ALA A 85 -16.69 4.54 -26.81
C ALA A 85 -15.94 5.09 -28.05
N GLN A 86 -14.64 5.39 -27.93
CA GLN A 86 -13.81 5.90 -29.03
C GLN A 86 -13.23 4.81 -29.93
N THR A 87 -12.98 3.61 -29.39
CA THR A 87 -12.38 2.50 -30.15
C THR A 87 -13.41 1.63 -30.88
N GLY A 88 -14.71 1.91 -30.74
CA GLY A 88 -15.76 1.28 -31.52
C GLY A 88 -15.80 -0.25 -31.39
N GLY A 89 -15.92 -0.78 -30.17
CA GLY A 89 -16.31 -2.17 -29.89
C GLY A 89 -15.41 -3.26 -30.49
#